data_AF-A0A920BIL9-F1
#
_entry.id   AF-A0A920BIL9-F1
#
_cell.length_a   1.000
_cell.length_b   1.000
_cell.length_c   1.000
_cell.angle_alpha   90.00
_cell.angle_beta   90.00
_cell.angle_gamma   90.00
#
_symmetry.space_group_name_H-M   'P 1'
#
loop_
_entity.id
_entity.type
_entity.pdbx_description
1 polymer ?
#
loop_
_entity_poly.entity_id
_entity_poly.type
_entity_poly.pdbx_seq_one_letter_code
_entity_poly.pdbx_strand_id
1 'polypeptide(L)'
;MNTRLQVEHPVTEMVTGIDLVEQQLRVAFGEELSIRQEDVEITGHAIEVRINAEDPAEGQFLPSPGRLTTFKASAGFGTRWDGGYEEGDEISQFYDNLVGKLICWGKDRKTAIARTIRALEEFEIAGLSTTIPADLAILRHPDFQENKHSTKWVEEGLDLTGVKGSPIENSEAGSASVIRTTDVEVDGKRFSVSMSVPSGKSQIRRSASATGASASGGDGQITVPMQGTIVKIQVAVGDTVQSGDILLVLEAMKMENNIASDVDGTVSEIGVSEGDSVGAGDVVIVIAPDS
;
A
#
# COMPACT_ATOMS: atom_id res chain seq x y z
N MET A 1 -10.31 -2.91 26.46
CA MET A 1 -9.06 -2.37 27.05
C MET A 1 -7.91 -3.15 26.47
N ASN A 2 -6.87 -2.48 25.96
CA ASN A 2 -5.69 -3.12 25.40
C ASN A 2 -4.52 -2.97 26.37
N THR A 3 -4.05 -4.07 26.95
CA THR A 3 -3.00 -4.09 27.99
C THR A 3 -1.60 -4.11 27.37
N ARG A 4 -1.33 -3.17 26.46
CA ARG A 4 -0.04 -2.98 25.78
C ARG A 4 0.09 -1.54 25.31
N LEU A 5 1.31 -1.13 24.95
CA LEU A 5 1.51 0.11 24.22
C LEU A 5 0.73 0.05 22.90
N GLN A 6 0.00 1.13 22.60
CA GLN A 6 -0.69 1.25 21.31
C GLN A 6 0.30 1.67 20.23
N VAL A 7 0.06 1.24 18.99
CA VAL A 7 0.99 1.55 17.88
C VAL A 7 0.98 3.07 17.61
N GLU A 8 -0.20 3.66 17.76
CA GLU A 8 -0.53 5.08 17.64
C GLU A 8 -0.17 5.93 18.87
N HIS A 9 0.60 5.40 19.82
CA HIS A 9 1.07 6.19 20.97
C HIS A 9 1.84 7.48 20.62
N PRO A 10 2.58 7.60 19.48
CA PRO A 10 3.33 8.82 19.18
C PRO A 10 2.46 10.07 19.04
N VAL A 11 1.17 9.96 18.65
CA VAL A 11 0.30 11.14 18.64
C VAL A 11 0.07 11.70 20.03
N THR A 12 0.03 10.84 21.06
CA THR A 12 -0.04 11.25 22.47
C THR A 12 1.27 11.90 22.90
N GLU A 13 2.41 11.30 22.58
CA GLU A 13 3.73 11.86 22.92
C GLU A 13 3.92 13.25 22.30
N MET A 14 3.54 13.42 21.04
CA MET A 14 3.73 14.68 20.31
C MET A 14 2.89 15.85 20.86
N VAL A 15 1.78 15.59 21.54
CA VAL A 15 0.94 16.66 22.14
C VAL A 15 1.17 16.83 23.64
N THR A 16 1.68 15.81 24.33
CA THR A 16 1.94 15.86 25.78
C THR A 16 3.39 16.13 26.13
N GLY A 17 4.33 15.85 25.22
CA GLY A 17 5.76 15.88 25.49
C GLY A 17 6.25 14.73 26.39
N ILE A 18 5.41 13.72 26.65
CA ILE A 18 5.75 12.56 27.49
C ILE A 18 6.21 11.42 26.60
N ASP A 19 7.39 10.88 26.86
CA ASP A 19 7.86 9.62 26.26
C ASP A 19 7.23 8.44 27.03
N LEU A 20 6.31 7.73 26.39
CA LEU A 20 5.56 6.65 27.01
C LEU A 20 6.40 5.39 27.20
N VAL A 21 7.38 5.16 26.32
CA VAL A 21 8.31 4.03 26.45
C VAL A 21 9.25 4.26 27.64
N GLU A 22 9.73 5.49 27.82
CA GLU A 22 10.52 5.86 29.00
C GLU A 22 9.72 5.60 30.29
N GLN A 23 8.48 6.06 30.37
CA GLN A 23 7.64 5.84 31.55
C GLN A 23 7.36 4.35 31.80
N GLN A 24 7.14 3.57 30.73
CA GLN A 24 6.97 2.11 30.86
C GLN A 24 8.21 1.45 31.46
N LEU A 25 9.40 1.84 31.02
CA LEU A 25 10.65 1.30 31.56
C LEU A 25 10.83 1.69 33.03
N ARG A 26 10.65 2.97 33.38
CA ARG A 26 10.77 3.46 34.77
C ARG A 26 9.86 2.69 35.72
N VAL A 27 8.58 2.56 35.38
CA VAL A 27 7.62 1.81 36.20
C VAL A 27 7.98 0.33 36.27
N ALA A 28 8.45 -0.27 35.16
CA ALA A 28 8.93 -1.65 35.16
C ALA A 28 10.16 -1.86 36.07
N PHE A 29 10.97 -0.82 36.28
CA PHE A 29 12.08 -0.82 37.26
C PHE A 29 11.63 -0.50 38.69
N GLY A 30 10.32 -0.33 38.93
CA GLY A 30 9.76 -0.05 40.26
C GLY A 30 9.81 1.42 40.66
N GLU A 31 10.13 2.33 39.73
CA GLU A 31 9.99 3.77 39.97
C GLU A 31 8.51 4.18 40.02
N GLU A 32 8.21 5.22 40.79
CA GLU A 32 6.90 5.87 40.77
C GLU A 32 6.79 6.80 39.55
N LEU A 33 5.56 7.15 39.17
CA LEU A 33 5.35 8.16 38.13
C LEU A 33 5.86 9.52 38.61
N SER A 34 6.82 10.08 37.88
CA SER A 34 7.37 11.41 38.17
C SER A 34 6.42 12.55 37.79
N ILE A 35 5.39 12.25 37.00
CA ILE A 35 4.38 13.17 36.48
C ILE A 35 3.06 12.96 37.22
N ARG A 36 2.40 14.05 37.60
CA ARG A 36 1.05 14.05 38.18
C ARG A 36 0.04 14.39 37.10
N GLN A 37 -1.24 14.13 37.38
CA GLN A 37 -2.33 14.44 36.46
C GLN A 37 -2.40 15.93 36.09
N GLU A 38 -2.04 16.81 37.02
CA GLU A 38 -1.99 18.26 36.83
C GLU A 38 -0.81 18.74 35.98
N ASP A 39 0.24 17.91 35.82
CA ASP A 39 1.40 18.21 34.97
C ASP A 39 1.18 17.81 33.50
N VAL A 40 0.13 17.02 33.21
CA VAL A 40 -0.17 16.56 31.85
C VAL A 40 -0.89 17.66 31.07
N GLU A 41 -0.11 18.46 30.35
CA GLU A 41 -0.62 19.46 29.42
C GLU A 41 -0.75 18.89 28.00
N ILE A 42 -1.79 19.29 27.27
CA ILE A 42 -1.98 18.94 25.86
C ILE A 42 -1.80 20.21 25.02
N THR A 43 -0.74 20.24 24.22
CA THR A 43 -0.41 21.39 23.38
C THR A 43 -0.47 21.03 21.90
N GLY A 44 -1.27 21.79 21.14
CA GLY A 44 -1.41 21.62 19.69
C GLY A 44 -2.23 20.39 19.29
N HIS A 45 -1.89 19.81 18.15
CA HIS A 45 -2.56 18.65 17.56
C HIS A 45 -1.56 17.81 16.77
N ALA A 46 -1.68 16.49 16.84
CA ALA A 46 -0.85 15.56 16.08
C ALA A 46 -1.71 14.65 15.21
N ILE A 47 -1.19 14.29 14.05
CA ILE A 47 -1.75 13.31 13.12
C ILE A 47 -0.67 12.28 12.84
N GLU A 48 -1.02 11.00 12.98
CA GLU A 48 -0.19 9.88 12.54
C GLU A 48 -0.83 9.25 11.31
N VAL A 49 0.03 8.93 10.34
CA VAL A 49 -0.31 8.14 9.16
C VAL A 49 0.55 6.88 9.18
N ARG A 50 -0.09 5.72 9.03
CA ARG A 50 0.61 4.45 8.82
C ARG A 50 0.82 4.28 7.35
N ILE A 51 2.08 4.20 6.94
CA ILE A 51 2.44 3.92 5.56
C ILE A 51 2.58 2.41 5.45
N ASN A 52 1.62 1.77 4.78
CA ASN A 52 1.66 0.33 4.52
C ASN A 52 2.12 0.07 3.09
N ALA A 53 2.78 -1.07 2.87
CA ALA A 53 3.07 -1.62 1.56
C ALA A 53 1.80 -2.31 1.03
N GLU A 54 0.84 -1.48 0.60
CA GLU A 54 -0.45 -1.87 0.05
C GLU A 54 -0.73 -1.04 -1.20
N ASP A 55 -1.41 -1.61 -2.17
CA ASP A 55 -1.93 -0.91 -3.34
C ASP A 55 -3.37 -0.46 -3.08
N PRO A 56 -3.61 0.85 -2.85
CA PRO A 56 -4.95 1.37 -2.61
C PRO A 56 -5.78 1.51 -3.90
N ALA A 57 -5.30 1.01 -5.05
CA ALA A 57 -6.04 1.09 -6.31
C ALA A 57 -7.48 0.61 -6.14
N GLU A 58 -8.41 1.46 -6.59
CA GLU A 58 -9.86 1.20 -6.52
C GLU A 58 -10.40 0.88 -5.11
N GLY A 59 -9.65 1.24 -4.06
CA GLY A 59 -10.02 0.97 -2.67
C GLY A 59 -9.78 -0.47 -2.21
N GLN A 60 -8.97 -1.26 -2.93
CA GLN A 60 -8.74 -2.68 -2.61
C GLN A 60 -7.66 -2.93 -1.55
N PHE A 61 -6.69 -2.02 -1.39
CA PHE A 61 -5.60 -2.10 -0.40
C PHE A 61 -4.85 -3.45 -0.42
N LEU A 62 -4.55 -3.97 -1.62
CA LEU A 62 -3.88 -5.26 -1.77
C LEU A 62 -2.42 -5.19 -1.27
N PRO A 63 -1.92 -6.14 -0.46
CA PRO A 63 -0.53 -6.14 -0.03
C PRO A 63 0.46 -6.10 -1.21
N SER A 64 1.53 -5.32 -1.05
CA SER A 64 2.58 -5.09 -2.05
C SER A 64 3.96 -5.38 -1.44
N PRO A 65 4.25 -6.62 -1.03
CA PRO A 65 5.59 -6.99 -0.58
C PRO A 65 6.59 -6.82 -1.73
N GLY A 66 7.82 -6.47 -1.40
CA GLY A 66 8.83 -6.22 -2.42
C GLY A 66 10.01 -5.41 -1.92
N ARG A 67 10.93 -5.13 -2.85
CA ARG A 67 12.15 -4.39 -2.55
C ARG A 67 11.93 -2.89 -2.68
N LEU A 68 12.36 -2.14 -1.67
CA LEU A 68 12.41 -0.68 -1.72
C LEU A 68 13.57 -0.25 -2.63
N THR A 69 13.26 0.21 -3.85
CA THR A 69 14.30 0.67 -4.80
C THR A 69 14.78 2.08 -4.50
N THR A 70 13.88 2.91 -3.97
CA THR A 70 14.15 4.25 -3.46
C THR A 70 13.45 4.40 -2.13
N PHE A 71 14.14 4.94 -1.12
CA PHE A 71 13.50 5.26 0.17
C PHE A 71 14.10 6.50 0.80
N LYS A 72 13.28 7.53 0.98
CA LYS A 72 13.65 8.77 1.64
C LYS A 72 12.46 9.30 2.44
N ALA A 73 12.50 9.03 3.73
CA ALA A 73 11.51 9.52 4.66
C ALA A 73 11.52 11.06 4.71
N SER A 74 10.32 11.65 4.82
CA SER A 74 10.21 13.08 5.03
C SER A 74 10.64 13.49 6.44
N ALA A 75 11.16 14.70 6.54
CA ALA A 75 11.70 15.23 7.79
C ALA A 75 11.42 16.73 7.92
N GLY A 76 11.73 17.28 9.08
CA GLY A 76 11.65 18.71 9.34
C GLY A 76 10.85 19.05 10.58
N PHE A 77 10.63 20.35 10.79
CA PHE A 77 10.00 20.84 12.01
C PHE A 77 8.57 20.31 12.18
N GLY A 78 8.33 19.65 13.31
CA GLY A 78 7.03 19.08 13.65
C GLY A 78 6.70 17.78 12.88
N THR A 79 7.70 17.14 12.26
CA THR A 79 7.58 15.84 11.60
C THR A 79 8.47 14.83 12.33
N ARG A 80 7.92 13.65 12.62
CA ARG A 80 8.60 12.50 13.22
C ARG A 80 8.35 11.29 12.33
N TRP A 81 9.38 10.48 12.13
CA TRP A 81 9.32 9.23 11.40
C TRP A 81 9.72 8.08 12.32
N ASP A 82 8.82 7.12 12.50
CA ASP A 82 9.08 5.87 13.21
C ASP A 82 9.01 4.74 12.17
N GLY A 83 10.15 4.37 11.58
CA GLY A 83 10.27 3.28 10.61
C GLY A 83 11.50 2.40 10.88
N GLY A 84 11.51 1.22 10.28
CA GLY A 84 12.59 0.23 10.46
C GLY A 84 13.29 -0.19 9.17
N TYR A 85 12.88 0.34 8.02
CA TYR A 85 13.43 0.01 6.70
C TYR A 85 14.27 1.15 6.15
N GLU A 86 15.26 0.80 5.34
CA GLU A 86 16.11 1.69 4.56
C GLU A 86 16.01 1.39 3.05
N GLU A 87 16.60 2.25 2.23
CA GLU A 87 16.67 2.01 0.78
C GLU A 87 17.41 0.71 0.49
N GLY A 88 16.79 -0.15 -0.32
CA GLY A 88 17.34 -1.44 -0.71
C GLY A 88 16.87 -2.63 0.13
N ASP A 89 16.18 -2.39 1.25
CA ASP A 89 15.55 -3.44 2.04
C ASP A 89 14.36 -4.10 1.32
N GLU A 90 13.99 -5.28 1.79
CA GLU A 90 12.86 -6.05 1.28
C GLU A 90 11.75 -6.13 2.33
N ILE A 91 10.56 -5.69 1.95
CA ILE A 91 9.34 -5.86 2.74
C ILE A 91 8.82 -7.25 2.49
N SER A 92 8.99 -8.10 3.50
CA SER A 92 8.60 -9.50 3.48
C SER A 92 7.09 -9.67 3.60
N GLN A 93 6.56 -10.63 2.86
CA GLN A 93 5.17 -11.08 2.99
C GLN A 93 4.85 -11.79 4.32
N PHE A 94 5.87 -12.19 5.08
CA PHE A 94 5.70 -12.97 6.32
C PHE A 94 5.47 -12.10 7.57
N TYR A 95 5.52 -10.78 7.44
CA TYR A 95 5.35 -9.84 8.54
C TYR A 95 4.26 -8.82 8.22
N ASP A 96 3.97 -7.93 9.18
CA ASP A 96 3.15 -6.76 8.94
C ASP A 96 3.75 -5.92 7.79
N ASN A 97 2.90 -5.42 6.91
CA ASN A 97 3.25 -4.65 5.73
C ASN A 97 3.44 -3.15 6.07
N LEU A 98 3.33 -2.78 7.34
CA LEU A 98 3.68 -1.47 7.84
C LEU A 98 5.15 -1.13 7.51
N VAL A 99 5.34 -0.17 6.61
CA VAL A 99 6.65 0.42 6.26
C VAL A 99 7.14 1.29 7.42
N GLY A 100 6.22 2.07 8.01
CA GLY A 100 6.49 2.92 9.15
C GLY A 100 5.37 3.92 9.42
N LYS A 101 5.59 4.77 10.41
CA LYS A 101 4.61 5.76 10.86
C LYS A 101 5.16 7.16 10.65
N LEU A 102 4.39 7.97 9.92
CA LEU A 102 4.66 9.40 9.75
C LEU A 102 3.78 10.17 10.72
N ILE A 103 4.40 10.89 11.65
CA ILE A 103 3.68 11.68 12.66
C ILE A 103 3.99 13.16 12.46
N CYS A 104 2.94 13.96 12.36
CA CYS A 104 3.05 15.40 12.17
C CYS A 104 2.28 16.14 13.24
N TRP A 105 2.96 17.06 13.94
CA TRP A 105 2.37 17.95 14.93
C TRP A 105 2.17 19.35 14.37
N GLY A 106 1.10 20.04 14.74
CA GLY A 106 0.87 21.45 14.49
C GLY A 106 0.21 22.15 15.67
N LYS A 107 0.26 23.48 15.68
CA LYS A 107 -0.39 24.31 16.72
C LYS A 107 -1.92 24.13 16.80
N ASP A 108 -2.52 23.66 15.71
CA ASP A 108 -3.93 23.34 15.57
C ASP A 108 -4.09 22.20 14.54
N ARG A 109 -5.28 21.60 14.48
CA ARG A 109 -5.57 20.48 13.59
C ARG A 109 -5.35 20.81 12.11
N LYS A 110 -5.72 22.02 11.67
CA LYS A 110 -5.54 22.46 10.29
C LYS A 110 -4.05 22.52 9.90
N THR A 111 -3.22 23.02 10.81
CA THR A 111 -1.76 23.10 10.64
C THR A 111 -1.13 21.70 10.67
N ALA A 112 -1.63 20.79 11.50
CA ALA A 112 -1.20 19.40 11.50
C ALA A 112 -1.52 18.72 10.15
N ILE A 113 -2.77 18.82 9.66
CA ILE A 113 -3.18 18.27 8.35
C ILE A 113 -2.30 18.81 7.22
N ALA A 114 -2.14 20.13 7.13
CA ALA A 114 -1.34 20.75 6.08
C ALA A 114 0.12 20.28 6.12
N ARG A 115 0.67 20.08 7.32
CA ARG A 115 2.03 19.54 7.49
C ARG A 115 2.10 18.06 7.09
N THR A 116 1.11 17.24 7.47
CA THR A 116 1.04 15.82 7.08
C THR A 116 0.98 15.67 5.57
N ILE A 117 0.13 16.46 4.88
CA ILE A 117 0.03 16.45 3.41
C ILE A 117 1.40 16.77 2.79
N ARG A 118 2.05 17.86 3.20
CA ARG A 118 3.39 18.22 2.71
C ARG A 118 4.41 17.11 2.96
N ALA A 119 4.40 16.53 4.16
CA ALA A 119 5.33 15.48 4.53
C ALA A 119 5.11 14.19 3.74
N LEU A 120 3.88 13.86 3.36
CA LEU A 120 3.58 12.75 2.47
C LEU A 120 3.99 13.04 1.02
N GLU A 121 3.79 14.26 0.53
CA GLU A 121 4.23 14.69 -0.82
C GLU A 121 5.76 14.69 -0.98
N GLU A 122 6.50 14.95 0.09
CA GLU A 122 7.96 14.93 0.13
C GLU A 122 8.55 13.53 0.38
N PHE A 123 7.71 12.55 0.74
CA PHE A 123 8.15 11.18 1.00
C PHE A 123 8.43 10.49 -0.34
N GLU A 124 9.67 10.03 -0.54
CA GLU A 124 10.03 9.31 -1.76
C GLU A 124 10.14 7.82 -1.44
N ILE A 125 9.24 7.02 -2.01
CA ILE A 125 9.24 5.55 -1.90
C ILE A 125 8.95 4.94 -3.26
N ALA A 126 9.78 4.00 -3.68
CA ALA A 126 9.64 3.30 -4.96
C ALA A 126 9.99 1.82 -4.83
N GLY A 127 9.54 1.03 -5.80
CA GLY A 127 9.76 -0.42 -5.87
C GLY A 127 8.56 -1.27 -5.44
N LEU A 128 7.57 -0.65 -4.79
CA LEU A 128 6.30 -1.25 -4.39
C LEU A 128 5.20 -0.18 -4.27
N SER A 129 3.95 -0.61 -4.20
CA SER A 129 2.80 0.27 -3.94
C SER A 129 2.68 0.57 -2.44
N THR A 130 2.23 1.78 -2.09
CA THR A 130 1.98 2.17 -0.70
C THR A 130 0.63 2.86 -0.53
N THR A 131 0.18 2.98 0.72
CA THR A 131 -1.07 3.67 1.08
C THR A 131 -1.02 5.19 0.91
N ILE A 132 0.17 5.79 0.69
CA ILE A 132 0.38 7.25 0.61
C ILE A 132 -0.65 7.96 -0.31
N PRO A 133 -0.97 7.45 -1.52
CA PRO A 133 -1.96 8.08 -2.39
C PRO A 133 -3.36 8.13 -1.77
N ALA A 134 -3.79 7.09 -1.05
CA ALA A 134 -5.06 7.08 -0.33
C ALA A 134 -5.03 8.00 0.90
N ASP A 135 -3.93 8.01 1.64
CA ASP A 135 -3.74 8.91 2.79
C ASP A 135 -3.84 10.38 2.38
N LEU A 136 -3.24 10.74 1.23
CA LEU A 136 -3.37 12.07 0.64
C LEU A 136 -4.81 12.39 0.24
N ALA A 137 -5.54 11.44 -0.33
CA ALA A 137 -6.96 11.62 -0.68
C ALA A 137 -7.81 11.87 0.57
N ILE A 138 -7.59 11.08 1.63
CA ILE A 138 -8.27 11.22 2.94
C ILE A 138 -8.01 12.60 3.54
N LEU A 139 -6.74 12.99 3.68
CA LEU A 139 -6.35 14.26 4.32
C LEU A 139 -6.87 15.50 3.58
N ARG A 140 -7.02 15.39 2.25
CA ARG A 140 -7.56 16.46 1.40
C ARG A 140 -9.08 16.48 1.37
N HIS A 141 -9.76 15.42 1.78
CA HIS A 141 -11.22 15.35 1.72
C HIS A 141 -11.87 16.36 2.70
N PRO A 142 -12.90 17.12 2.26
CA PRO A 142 -13.59 18.09 3.11
C PRO A 142 -14.12 17.48 4.42
N ASP A 143 -14.71 16.29 4.36
CA ASP A 143 -15.21 15.61 5.57
C ASP A 143 -14.11 15.31 6.59
N PHE A 144 -12.91 14.94 6.13
CA PHE A 144 -11.79 14.76 7.04
C PHE A 144 -11.36 16.11 7.63
N GLN A 145 -11.23 17.15 6.81
CA GLN A 145 -10.81 18.49 7.25
C GLN A 145 -11.81 19.12 8.24
N GLU A 146 -13.10 18.90 8.04
CA GLU A 146 -14.20 19.42 8.84
C GLU A 146 -14.63 18.50 10.00
N ASN A 147 -13.94 17.36 10.16
CA ASN A 147 -14.22 16.36 11.21
C ASN A 147 -15.63 15.75 11.11
N LYS A 148 -16.10 15.48 9.88
CA LYS A 148 -17.40 14.90 9.51
C LYS A 148 -17.26 13.45 9.00
N HIS A 149 -16.49 12.63 9.69
CA HIS A 149 -16.26 11.23 9.32
C HIS A 149 -16.66 10.30 10.48
N SER A 150 -16.92 9.04 10.16
CA SER A 150 -17.24 7.97 11.08
C SER A 150 -16.24 6.82 10.93
N THR A 151 -16.37 5.77 11.76
CA THR A 151 -15.52 4.58 11.65
C THR A 151 -15.75 3.78 10.37
N LYS A 152 -16.85 4.02 9.65
CA LYS A 152 -17.16 3.36 8.38
C LYS A 152 -16.97 4.26 7.16
N TRP A 153 -16.53 5.49 7.37
CA TRP A 153 -16.53 6.50 6.32
C TRP A 153 -15.62 6.16 5.14
N VAL A 154 -14.49 5.49 5.39
CA VAL A 154 -13.60 5.01 4.32
C VAL A 154 -14.27 3.93 3.46
N GLU A 155 -15.04 3.03 4.09
CA GLU A 155 -15.73 1.92 3.41
C GLU A 155 -16.99 2.39 2.66
N GLU A 156 -17.78 3.28 3.27
CA GLU A 156 -19.14 3.62 2.81
C GLU A 156 -19.21 4.96 2.07
N GLY A 157 -18.27 5.88 2.33
CA GLY A 157 -18.41 7.29 1.98
C GLY A 157 -17.24 7.92 1.23
N LEU A 158 -16.11 7.23 1.12
CA LEU A 158 -14.92 7.75 0.45
C LEU A 158 -14.75 7.12 -0.92
N ASP A 159 -14.79 7.95 -1.97
CA ASP A 159 -14.51 7.52 -3.33
C ASP A 159 -13.00 7.50 -3.59
N LEU A 160 -12.42 6.30 -3.67
CA LEU A 160 -11.01 6.05 -3.99
C LEU A 160 -10.80 5.57 -5.43
N THR A 161 -11.81 5.58 -6.29
CA THR A 161 -11.71 5.06 -7.67
C THR A 161 -10.64 5.76 -8.52
N GLY A 162 -10.33 7.02 -8.21
CA GLY A 162 -9.30 7.81 -8.87
C GLY A 162 -7.88 7.62 -8.31
N VAL A 163 -7.72 6.90 -7.20
CA VAL A 163 -6.43 6.67 -6.55
C VAL A 163 -5.69 5.56 -7.29
N LYS A 164 -4.50 5.89 -7.80
CA LYS A 164 -3.61 4.93 -8.46
C LYS A 164 -2.46 4.60 -7.53
N GLY A 165 -2.10 3.33 -7.45
CA GLY A 165 -0.82 2.91 -6.87
C GLY A 165 0.36 3.57 -7.59
N SER A 166 1.48 3.70 -6.91
CA SER A 166 2.73 4.09 -7.55
C SER A 166 3.10 3.04 -8.60
N PRO A 167 3.48 3.41 -9.83
CA PRO A 167 3.91 2.43 -10.82
C PRO A 167 5.07 1.61 -10.26
N ILE A 168 4.87 0.31 -10.09
CA ILE A 168 5.97 -0.62 -9.86
C ILE A 168 6.72 -0.70 -11.19
N GLU A 169 7.78 0.10 -11.34
CA GLU A 169 8.74 -0.13 -12.42
C GLU A 169 9.41 -1.48 -12.13
N ASN A 170 8.87 -2.55 -12.73
CA ASN A 170 9.54 -3.81 -12.85
C ASN A 170 10.86 -3.56 -13.60
N SER A 171 11.95 -3.46 -12.85
CA SER A 171 13.29 -3.36 -13.40
C SER A 171 13.77 -4.71 -13.94
N GLU A 172 12.93 -5.43 -14.67
CA GLU A 172 13.43 -6.33 -15.71
C GLU A 172 13.67 -5.51 -16.97
N ALA A 173 14.96 -5.27 -17.24
CA ALA A 173 15.51 -4.53 -18.38
C ALA A 173 15.30 -3.01 -18.35
N GLY A 174 15.93 -2.34 -17.37
CA GLY A 174 16.39 -0.97 -17.59
C GLY A 174 17.35 -0.93 -18.79
N SER A 175 16.85 -0.54 -19.96
CA SER A 175 17.71 -0.27 -21.12
C SER A 175 18.50 0.99 -20.81
N ALA A 176 19.67 0.85 -20.18
CA ALA A 176 20.58 1.97 -19.94
C ALA A 176 20.82 2.68 -21.28
N SER A 177 20.47 3.95 -21.41
CA SER A 177 20.73 4.69 -22.64
C SER A 177 22.20 5.12 -22.65
N VAL A 178 22.88 4.91 -23.78
CA VAL A 178 24.26 5.33 -23.99
C VAL A 178 24.26 6.44 -25.03
N ILE A 179 24.94 7.55 -24.71
CA ILE A 179 25.11 8.65 -25.64
C ILE A 179 26.12 8.21 -26.71
N ARG A 180 25.69 8.22 -27.97
CA ARG A 180 26.57 8.01 -29.13
C ARG A 180 26.67 9.28 -29.94
N THR A 181 27.90 9.67 -30.25
CA THR A 181 28.19 10.78 -31.16
C THR A 181 28.46 10.22 -32.55
N THR A 182 27.77 10.75 -33.56
CA THR A 182 28.02 10.42 -34.96
C THR A 182 28.03 11.68 -35.81
N ASP A 183 28.85 11.68 -36.86
CA ASP A 183 28.87 12.77 -37.82
C ASP A 183 27.75 12.57 -38.86
N VAL A 184 26.89 13.57 -39.01
CA VAL A 184 25.79 13.61 -39.97
C VAL A 184 26.04 14.75 -40.95
N GLU A 185 25.87 14.50 -42.24
CA GLU A 185 26.03 15.51 -43.29
C GLU A 185 24.67 16.09 -43.69
N VAL A 186 24.53 17.42 -43.57
CA VAL A 186 23.34 18.16 -44.00
C VAL A 186 23.80 19.24 -44.97
N ASP A 187 23.22 19.24 -46.18
CA ASP A 187 23.54 20.18 -47.27
C ASP A 187 25.05 20.27 -47.61
N GLY A 188 25.74 19.12 -47.60
CA GLY A 188 27.17 19.04 -47.94
C GLY A 188 28.13 19.50 -46.84
N LYS A 189 27.63 19.77 -45.62
CA LYS A 189 28.45 20.10 -44.44
C LYS A 189 28.23 19.05 -43.35
N ARG A 190 29.34 18.60 -42.75
CA ARG A 190 29.32 17.60 -41.67
C ARG A 190 29.16 18.24 -40.31
N PHE A 191 28.25 17.70 -39.51
CA PHE A 191 27.94 18.09 -38.15
C PHE A 191 28.08 16.89 -37.23
N SER A 192 28.77 17.05 -36.10
CA SER A 192 28.88 15.99 -35.09
C SER A 192 27.69 16.11 -34.13
N VAL A 193 26.85 15.06 -34.08
CA VAL A 193 25.61 15.06 -33.28
C VAL A 193 25.68 13.93 -32.27
N SER A 194 25.40 14.26 -31.01
CA SER A 194 25.28 13.29 -29.92
C SER A 194 23.81 12.97 -29.67
N MET A 195 23.46 11.69 -29.73
CA MET A 195 22.11 11.19 -29.45
C MET A 195 22.13 10.12 -28.36
N SER A 196 21.14 10.13 -27.48
CA SER A 196 20.96 9.07 -26.49
C SER A 196 20.25 7.88 -27.14
N VAL A 197 20.89 6.70 -27.13
CA VAL A 197 20.33 5.47 -27.70
C VAL A 197 20.27 4.36 -26.65
N PRO A 198 19.20 3.54 -26.59
CA PRO A 198 19.12 2.41 -25.67
C PRO A 198 20.31 1.46 -25.87
N SER A 199 21.02 1.10 -24.78
CA SER A 199 22.09 0.12 -24.82
C SER A 199 21.52 -1.27 -24.59
N GLY A 200 21.38 -2.00 -25.70
CA GLY A 200 21.01 -3.40 -25.68
C GLY A 200 21.19 -3.97 -27.07
N LYS A 201 21.89 -5.10 -27.18
CA LYS A 201 21.74 -5.95 -28.36
C LYS A 201 20.33 -6.54 -28.27
N SER A 202 19.42 -6.04 -29.09
CA SER A 202 18.11 -6.65 -29.27
C SER A 202 18.32 -8.08 -29.80
N GLN A 203 18.35 -9.06 -28.91
CA GLN A 203 18.04 -10.42 -29.28
C GLN A 203 16.52 -10.45 -29.48
N ILE A 204 16.12 -10.43 -30.75
CA ILE A 204 14.76 -10.76 -31.15
C ILE A 204 14.53 -12.22 -30.74
N ARG A 205 14.08 -12.44 -29.51
CA ARG A 205 13.36 -13.66 -29.16
C ARG A 205 12.01 -13.56 -29.85
N ARG A 206 11.80 -14.39 -30.88
CA ARG A 206 10.48 -14.62 -31.43
C ARG A 206 9.65 -15.35 -30.35
N SER A 207 9.00 -14.60 -29.47
CA SER A 207 7.81 -15.09 -28.80
C SER A 207 6.67 -15.02 -29.80
N ALA A 208 5.91 -16.11 -29.88
CA ALA A 208 4.72 -16.20 -30.70
C ALA A 208 3.75 -15.06 -30.33
N SER A 209 3.10 -14.53 -31.37
CA SER A 209 2.13 -13.45 -31.33
C SER A 209 1.05 -13.67 -30.26
N ALA A 210 1.06 -12.86 -29.20
CA ALA A 210 -0.14 -12.51 -28.46
C ALA A 210 -0.77 -11.29 -29.15
N THR A 211 -1.69 -11.58 -30.06
CA THR A 211 -2.59 -10.61 -30.69
C THR A 211 -3.54 -10.03 -29.65
N GLY A 212 -3.63 -8.70 -29.61
CA GLY A 212 -4.86 -7.95 -29.35
C GLY A 212 -5.53 -8.17 -28.01
N ALA A 213 -5.41 -7.18 -27.12
CA ALA A 213 -6.31 -7.00 -25.99
C ALA A 213 -7.76 -6.79 -26.49
N SER A 214 -8.46 -7.91 -26.65
CA SER A 214 -9.89 -8.03 -26.42
C SER A 214 -10.08 -8.63 -25.04
N ALA A 215 -11.05 -8.12 -24.27
CA ALA A 215 -11.47 -8.63 -22.97
C ALA A 215 -11.35 -10.17 -22.92
N SER A 216 -10.30 -10.66 -22.26
CA SER A 216 -10.11 -12.08 -22.05
C SER A 216 -10.86 -12.45 -20.78
N GLY A 217 -11.93 -13.23 -20.94
CA GLY A 217 -12.47 -13.98 -19.81
C GLY A 217 -11.33 -14.70 -19.11
N GLY A 218 -11.30 -14.60 -17.78
CA GLY A 218 -10.41 -15.38 -16.93
C GLY A 218 -10.50 -16.87 -17.27
N ASP A 219 -9.43 -17.60 -16.96
CA ASP A 219 -9.35 -19.05 -17.19
C ASP A 219 -10.23 -19.86 -16.22
N GLY A 220 -11.05 -19.17 -15.41
CA GLY A 220 -11.92 -19.74 -14.41
C GLY A 220 -11.20 -20.13 -13.12
N GLN A 221 -9.90 -19.86 -12.98
CA GLN A 221 -9.16 -20.19 -11.76
C GLN A 221 -9.12 -18.97 -10.84
N ILE A 222 -9.91 -19.00 -9.78
CA ILE A 222 -9.92 -17.96 -8.77
C ILE A 222 -8.80 -18.24 -7.78
N THR A 223 -7.81 -17.36 -7.78
CA THR A 223 -6.67 -17.41 -6.86
C THR A 223 -6.82 -16.39 -5.73
N VAL A 224 -6.23 -16.68 -4.56
CA VAL A 224 -6.11 -15.68 -3.50
C VAL A 224 -4.91 -14.74 -3.75
N PRO A 225 -5.09 -13.41 -3.64
CA PRO A 225 -4.01 -12.45 -3.92
C PRO A 225 -3.00 -12.35 -2.76
N MET A 226 -3.34 -12.89 -1.59
CA MET A 226 -2.54 -12.75 -0.38
C MET A 226 -2.66 -13.98 0.52
N GLN A 227 -1.68 -14.17 1.41
CA GLN A 227 -1.75 -15.19 2.44
C GLN A 227 -2.80 -14.81 3.49
N GLY A 228 -3.68 -15.74 3.86
CA GLY A 228 -4.72 -15.49 4.84
C GLY A 228 -5.44 -16.75 5.27
N THR A 229 -6.51 -16.58 6.05
CA THR A 229 -7.40 -17.67 6.49
C THR A 229 -8.77 -17.48 5.88
N ILE A 230 -9.35 -18.55 5.32
CA ILE A 230 -10.72 -18.50 4.77
C ILE A 230 -11.70 -18.35 5.93
N VAL A 231 -12.39 -17.22 6.03
CA VAL A 231 -13.38 -16.97 7.08
C VAL A 231 -14.72 -17.56 6.70
N LYS A 232 -15.11 -17.35 5.44
CA LYS A 232 -16.44 -17.69 4.96
C LYS A 232 -16.44 -17.98 3.47
N ILE A 233 -17.16 -19.02 3.08
CA ILE A 233 -17.42 -19.33 1.67
C ILE A 233 -18.88 -19.00 1.37
N GLN A 234 -19.13 -18.19 0.33
CA GLN A 234 -20.47 -17.68 0.00
C GLN A 234 -21.16 -18.46 -1.12
N VAL A 235 -20.43 -19.34 -1.80
CA VAL A 235 -20.92 -20.12 -2.94
C VAL A 235 -20.78 -21.62 -2.72
N ALA A 236 -21.61 -22.41 -3.39
CA ALA A 236 -21.53 -23.85 -3.44
C ALA A 236 -21.16 -24.35 -4.85
N VAL A 237 -20.61 -25.56 -4.93
CA VAL A 237 -20.38 -26.23 -6.22
C VAL A 237 -21.72 -26.40 -6.95
N GLY A 238 -21.77 -25.91 -8.18
CA GLY A 238 -22.97 -25.89 -9.03
C GLY A 238 -23.70 -24.55 -9.06
N ASP A 239 -23.31 -23.56 -8.24
CA ASP A 239 -23.90 -22.23 -8.28
C ASP A 239 -23.44 -21.46 -9.53
N THR A 240 -24.36 -20.70 -10.13
CA THR A 240 -24.05 -19.76 -11.20
C THR A 240 -23.65 -18.42 -10.59
N VAL A 241 -22.52 -17.87 -11.03
CA VAL A 241 -21.92 -16.63 -10.55
C VAL A 241 -21.63 -15.70 -11.72
N GLN A 242 -21.71 -14.39 -11.47
CA GLN A 242 -21.33 -13.35 -12.41
C GLN A 242 -19.97 -12.76 -12.02
N SER A 243 -19.26 -12.19 -13.00
CA SER A 243 -18.08 -11.38 -12.77
C SER A 243 -18.40 -10.26 -11.77
N GLY A 244 -17.61 -10.17 -10.69
CA GLY A 244 -17.82 -9.26 -9.57
C GLY A 244 -18.57 -9.88 -8.38
N ASP A 245 -19.19 -11.06 -8.51
CA ASP A 245 -19.85 -11.71 -7.38
C ASP A 245 -18.83 -12.19 -6.34
N ILE A 246 -19.12 -11.95 -5.06
CA ILE A 246 -18.24 -12.34 -3.95
C ILE A 246 -18.36 -13.85 -3.72
N LEU A 247 -17.24 -14.56 -3.85
CA LEU A 247 -17.19 -16.00 -3.73
C LEU A 247 -16.81 -16.44 -2.32
N LEU A 248 -15.82 -15.78 -1.72
CA LEU A 248 -15.36 -16.07 -0.35
C LEU A 248 -14.77 -14.84 0.33
N VAL A 249 -14.62 -14.92 1.65
CA VAL A 249 -14.02 -13.90 2.51
C VAL A 249 -12.73 -14.46 3.11
N LEU A 250 -11.63 -13.76 2.86
CA LEU A 250 -10.30 -14.08 3.36
C LEU A 250 -9.92 -13.10 4.49
N GLU A 251 -9.61 -13.60 5.67
CA GLU A 251 -8.98 -12.78 6.71
C GLU A 251 -7.46 -12.80 6.52
N ALA A 252 -6.92 -11.63 6.22
CA ALA A 252 -5.49 -11.41 6.20
C ALA A 252 -5.20 -10.13 6.97
N MET A 253 -4.17 -10.15 7.81
CA MET A 253 -3.71 -8.94 8.53
C MET A 253 -4.81 -8.25 9.36
N LYS A 254 -5.77 -9.01 9.89
CA LYS A 254 -6.96 -8.54 10.64
C LYS A 254 -7.96 -7.72 9.82
N MET A 255 -7.88 -7.80 8.50
CA MET A 255 -8.88 -7.27 7.57
C MET A 255 -9.54 -8.42 6.83
N GLU A 256 -10.85 -8.29 6.62
CA GLU A 256 -11.62 -9.20 5.77
C GLU A 256 -11.57 -8.71 4.32
N ASN A 257 -11.05 -9.53 3.43
CA ASN A 257 -10.94 -9.25 2.00
C ASN A 257 -11.91 -10.15 1.24
N ASN A 258 -12.79 -9.52 0.46
CA ASN A 258 -13.73 -10.22 -0.40
C ASN A 258 -13.04 -10.65 -1.69
N ILE A 259 -13.05 -11.95 -1.98
CA ILE A 259 -12.54 -12.50 -3.24
C ILE A 259 -13.74 -12.65 -4.19
N ALA A 260 -13.72 -11.88 -5.27
CA ALA A 260 -14.77 -11.85 -6.28
C ALA A 260 -14.43 -12.70 -7.51
N SER A 261 -15.45 -13.12 -8.24
CA SER A 261 -15.30 -13.77 -9.54
C SER A 261 -14.78 -12.76 -10.57
N ASP A 262 -13.89 -13.20 -11.46
CA ASP A 262 -13.48 -12.44 -12.63
C ASP A 262 -14.28 -12.81 -13.90
N VAL A 263 -15.04 -13.91 -13.87
CA VAL A 263 -15.83 -14.43 -14.99
C VAL A 263 -17.27 -14.75 -14.63
N ASP A 264 -18.13 -14.76 -15.64
CA ASP A 264 -19.46 -15.37 -15.56
C ASP A 264 -19.32 -16.88 -15.76
N GLY A 265 -20.00 -17.68 -14.95
CA GLY A 265 -19.96 -19.14 -15.11
C GLY A 265 -20.56 -19.92 -13.95
N THR A 266 -20.29 -21.22 -13.93
CA THR A 266 -20.76 -22.13 -12.88
C THR A 266 -19.60 -22.62 -12.03
N VAL A 267 -19.71 -22.55 -10.70
CA VAL A 267 -18.71 -23.05 -9.77
C VAL A 267 -18.54 -24.56 -9.93
N SER A 268 -17.37 -24.99 -10.38
CA SER A 268 -17.06 -26.40 -10.66
C SER A 268 -16.35 -27.11 -9.50
N GLU A 269 -15.48 -26.39 -8.78
CA GLU A 269 -14.70 -26.94 -7.68
C GLU A 269 -14.42 -25.85 -6.63
N ILE A 270 -14.45 -26.25 -5.35
CA ILE A 270 -14.00 -25.43 -4.22
C ILE A 270 -12.92 -26.24 -3.50
N GLY A 271 -11.67 -25.77 -3.56
CA GLY A 271 -10.49 -26.48 -3.06
C GLY A 271 -10.15 -26.21 -1.59
N VAL A 272 -10.96 -25.42 -0.89
CA VAL A 272 -10.71 -24.92 0.47
C VAL A 272 -11.95 -25.01 1.35
N SER A 273 -11.74 -25.04 2.66
CA SER A 273 -12.78 -25.00 3.70
C SER A 273 -12.64 -23.76 4.59
N GLU A 274 -13.71 -23.37 5.26
CA GLU A 274 -13.64 -22.33 6.31
C GLU A 274 -12.64 -22.74 7.40
N GLY A 275 -11.72 -21.84 7.73
CA GLY A 275 -10.60 -22.06 8.65
C GLY A 275 -9.29 -22.48 7.99
N ASP A 276 -9.28 -22.79 6.69
CA ASP A 276 -8.04 -23.16 6.00
C ASP A 276 -7.12 -21.95 5.80
N SER A 277 -5.82 -22.17 5.97
CA SER A 277 -4.78 -21.20 5.64
C SER A 277 -4.31 -21.38 4.20
N VAL A 278 -4.32 -20.29 3.44
CA VAL A 278 -3.95 -20.24 2.01
C VAL A 278 -2.84 -19.23 1.79
N GLY A 279 -1.97 -19.47 0.81
CA GLY A 279 -0.89 -18.58 0.38
C GLY A 279 -1.25 -17.77 -0.87
N ALA A 280 -0.54 -16.68 -1.11
CA ALA A 280 -0.73 -15.88 -2.33
C ALA A 280 -0.51 -16.73 -3.60
N GLY A 281 -1.48 -16.70 -4.51
CA GLY A 281 -1.50 -17.46 -5.75
C GLY A 281 -2.15 -18.85 -5.66
N ASP A 282 -2.58 -19.30 -4.48
CA ASP A 282 -3.30 -20.57 -4.35
C ASP A 282 -4.67 -20.48 -5.03
N VAL A 283 -4.98 -21.47 -5.88
CA VAL A 283 -6.30 -21.60 -6.51
C VAL A 283 -7.29 -22.12 -5.48
N VAL A 284 -8.33 -21.34 -5.19
CA VAL A 284 -9.32 -21.65 -4.15
C VAL A 284 -10.65 -22.12 -4.73
N ILE A 285 -11.05 -21.58 -5.89
CA ILE A 285 -12.30 -21.92 -6.58
C ILE A 285 -12.03 -22.02 -8.08
N VAL A 286 -12.64 -23.02 -8.74
CA VAL A 286 -12.61 -23.15 -10.19
C VAL A 286 -14.02 -22.94 -10.72
N ILE A 287 -14.18 -21.99 -11.64
CA ILE A 287 -15.42 -21.66 -12.35
C ILE A 287 -15.31 -22.19 -13.77
N ALA A 288 -16.33 -22.93 -14.21
CA ALA A 288 -16.50 -23.25 -15.62
C ALA A 288 -17.16 -22.04 -16.30
N PRO A 289 -16.44 -21.28 -17.15
CA PRO A 289 -16.97 -20.06 -17.74
C PRO A 289 -18.14 -20.38 -18.67
N ASP A 290 -19.18 -19.55 -18.63
CA ASP A 290 -20.27 -19.64 -19.60
C ASP A 290 -19.72 -19.18 -20.97
N SER A 291 -19.92 -20.03 -22.00
CA SER A 291 -19.40 -19.80 -23.36
C SER A 291 -20.08 -18.67 -24.11
#